data_AF-A0AAD8LTB2-F1
#
_entry.id   AF-A0AAD8LTB2-F1
#
_cell.length_a   1.000
_cell.length_b   1.000
_cell.length_c   1.000
_cell.angle_alpha   90.00
_cell.angle_beta   90.00
_cell.angle_gamma   90.00
#
_symmetry.space_group_name_H-M   'P 1'
#
loop_
_entity.id
_entity.type
_entity.pdbx_description
1 polymer ?
#
loop_
_entity_poly.entity_id
_entity_poly.type
_entity_poly.pdbx_seq_one_letter_code
_entity_poly.pdbx_strand_id
1 'polypeptide(L)'
;MTIKMRLFLLALSACYISAVYAGLPFSNDPKCRCVTQTSAKMNPKTFDHIEMIPRGARCGKVEIIVTLKNKHIVCVNPEAMWIQHVIKTLIQRRNTTE
;
A
#
# COMPACT_ATOMS: atom_id res chain seq x y z
N MET A 1 -26.57 25.98 -35.68
CA MET A 1 -25.55 26.50 -34.74
C MET A 1 -25.47 25.74 -33.40
N THR A 2 -26.15 24.60 -33.24
CA THR A 2 -26.18 23.82 -32.00
C THR A 2 -25.32 22.56 -32.06
N ILE A 3 -25.19 21.96 -33.25
CA ILE A 3 -24.40 20.72 -33.49
C ILE A 3 -22.91 20.95 -33.24
N LYS A 4 -22.34 22.03 -33.78
CA LYS A 4 -20.93 22.39 -33.61
C LYS A 4 -20.59 22.68 -32.14
N MET A 5 -21.54 23.28 -31.42
CA MET A 5 -21.43 23.57 -29.98
C MET A 5 -21.55 22.29 -29.12
N ARG A 6 -22.43 21.35 -29.48
CA ARG A 6 -22.53 20.04 -28.84
C ARG A 6 -21.26 19.20 -29.04
N LEU A 7 -20.68 19.22 -30.24
CA LEU A 7 -19.43 18.54 -30.54
C LEU A 7 -18.27 19.10 -29.71
N PHE A 8 -18.20 20.42 -29.56
CA PHE A 8 -17.18 21.08 -28.75
C PHE A 8 -17.29 20.72 -27.27
N LEU A 9 -18.52 20.70 -26.73
CA LEU A 9 -18.77 20.32 -25.34
C LEU A 9 -18.41 18.85 -25.06
N LEU A 10 -18.73 17.93 -25.99
CA LEU A 10 -18.35 16.52 -25.88
C LEU A 10 -16.83 16.32 -25.94
N ALA A 11 -16.13 17.08 -26.79
CA ALA A 11 -14.67 17.03 -26.88
C ALA A 11 -14.00 17.52 -25.57
N LEU A 12 -14.50 18.61 -24.99
CA LEU A 12 -14.01 19.13 -23.71
C LEU A 12 -14.24 18.15 -22.56
N SER A 13 -15.43 17.54 -22.47
CA SER A 13 -15.71 16.56 -21.42
C SER A 13 -14.83 15.33 -21.55
N ALA A 14 -14.61 14.84 -22.77
CA ALA A 14 -13.73 13.70 -23.02
C ALA A 14 -12.28 14.03 -22.64
N CYS A 15 -11.78 15.21 -23.02
CA CYS A 15 -10.42 15.65 -22.71
C CYS A 15 -10.20 15.82 -21.19
N TYR A 16 -11.19 16.39 -20.50
CA TYR A 16 -11.19 16.52 -19.04
C TYR A 16 -11.12 15.15 -18.35
N ILE A 17 -11.97 14.21 -18.78
CA ILE A 17 -11.97 12.84 -18.25
C ILE A 17 -10.60 12.19 -18.48
N SER A 18 -10.03 12.26 -19.69
CA SER A 18 -8.71 11.70 -19.98
C SER A 18 -7.59 12.27 -19.09
N ALA A 19 -7.60 13.59 -18.85
CA ALA A 19 -6.62 14.24 -17.97
C ALA A 19 -6.74 13.77 -16.52
N VAL A 20 -7.96 13.59 -16.01
CA VAL A 20 -8.22 13.07 -14.66
C VAL A 20 -7.77 11.62 -14.52
N TYR A 21 -8.08 10.77 -15.50
CA TYR A 21 -7.69 9.35 -15.48
C TYR A 21 -6.18 9.12 -15.65
N ALA A 22 -5.48 9.99 -16.38
CA ALA A 22 -4.01 9.92 -16.53
C ALA A 22 -3.26 10.35 -15.26
N GLY A 23 -3.89 11.16 -14.39
CA GLY A 23 -3.32 11.61 -13.12
C GLY A 23 -3.61 10.69 -11.93
N LEU A 24 -4.53 9.73 -12.06
CA LEU A 24 -4.72 8.69 -11.07
C LEU A 24 -3.61 7.64 -11.24
N PRO A 25 -2.91 7.25 -10.16
CA PRO A 25 -2.05 6.09 -10.23
C PRO A 25 -2.95 4.87 -10.50
N PHE A 26 -3.09 4.51 -11.77
CA PHE A 26 -3.45 3.15 -12.17
C PHE A 26 -2.26 2.28 -11.78
N SER A 27 -2.13 2.02 -10.48
CA SER A 27 -1.27 0.99 -9.95
C SER A 27 -1.90 -0.34 -10.35
N ASN A 28 -1.69 -0.71 -11.61
CA ASN A 28 -1.81 -2.08 -12.09
C ASN A 28 -0.62 -2.89 -11.53
N ASP A 29 -0.37 -2.79 -10.22
CA ASP A 29 0.55 -3.66 -9.54
C ASP A 29 -0.12 -5.04 -9.49
N PRO A 30 0.51 -6.08 -10.05
CA PRO A 30 -0.06 -7.41 -10.01
C PRO A 30 -0.29 -7.78 -8.53
N LYS A 31 -1.51 -8.25 -8.20
CA LYS A 31 -1.93 -9.03 -7.01
C LYS A 31 -1.19 -8.80 -5.67
N CYS A 32 -0.70 -7.59 -5.36
CA CYS A 32 -0.17 -7.29 -4.03
C CYS A 32 -1.30 -7.42 -3.01
N ARG A 33 -0.99 -7.89 -1.79
CA ARG A 33 -2.02 -8.03 -0.74
C ARG A 33 -2.39 -6.66 -0.16
N CYS A 34 -1.46 -5.73 -0.18
CA CYS A 34 -1.59 -4.38 0.35
C CYS A 34 -1.84 -3.37 -0.77
N VAL A 35 -3.02 -2.74 -0.75
CA VAL A 35 -3.34 -1.60 -1.63
C VAL A 35 -2.78 -0.29 -1.08
N THR A 36 -2.88 -0.12 0.25
CA THR A 36 -2.41 1.07 0.97
C THR A 36 -1.51 0.66 2.13
N GLN A 37 -0.51 1.49 2.42
CA GLN A 37 0.41 1.28 3.54
C GLN A 37 0.38 2.50 4.47
N THR A 38 0.53 2.26 5.77
CA THR A 38 0.69 3.33 6.76
C THR A 38 2.13 3.42 7.25
N SER A 39 2.61 4.64 7.41
CA SER A 39 3.88 4.94 8.11
C SER A 39 3.64 5.33 9.57
N ALA A 40 2.38 5.43 10.02
CA ALA A 40 2.03 5.83 11.37
C ALA A 40 2.65 4.87 12.40
N LYS A 41 3.30 5.43 13.42
CA LYS A 41 3.93 4.66 14.48
C LYS A 41 2.86 3.93 15.29
N MET A 42 3.01 2.62 15.42
CA MET A 42 2.11 1.79 16.23
C MET A 42 2.87 1.14 17.38
N ASN A 43 2.14 0.84 18.47
CA ASN A 43 2.73 0.20 19.64
C ASN A 43 2.89 -1.31 19.37
N PRO A 44 4.11 -1.88 19.38
CA PRO A 44 4.33 -3.30 19.10
C PRO A 44 3.58 -4.25 20.06
N LYS A 45 3.19 -3.77 21.26
CA LYS A 45 2.39 -4.53 22.22
C LYS A 45 0.99 -4.89 21.71
N THR A 46 0.48 -4.17 20.71
CA THR A 46 -0.84 -4.43 20.10
C THR A 46 -0.77 -5.42 18.94
N PHE A 47 0.45 -5.84 18.54
CA PHE A 47 0.64 -6.76 17.43
C PHE A 47 0.39 -8.20 17.91
N ASP A 48 -0.34 -8.96 17.09
CA ASP A 48 -0.62 -10.39 17.28
C ASP A 48 0.33 -11.20 16.40
N HIS A 49 0.40 -10.85 15.10
CA HIS A 49 1.27 -11.50 14.12
C HIS A 49 1.86 -10.46 13.16
N ILE A 50 3.10 -10.68 12.72
CA ILE A 50 3.75 -9.89 11.68
C ILE A 50 4.16 -10.83 10.56
N GLU A 51 3.65 -10.60 9.36
CA GLU A 51 4.07 -11.29 8.14
C GLU A 51 4.92 -10.33 7.29
N MET A 52 6.08 -10.80 6.84
CA MET A 52 6.93 -10.04 5.93
C MET A 52 7.04 -10.80 4.61
N ILE A 53 6.54 -10.18 3.55
CA ILE A 53 6.49 -10.77 2.21
C ILE A 53 7.54 -10.04 1.37
N PRO A 54 8.60 -10.72 0.91
CA PRO A 54 9.60 -10.12 0.05
C PRO A 54 9.03 -9.81 -1.34
N ARG A 55 9.73 -8.95 -2.08
CA ARG A 55 9.45 -8.71 -3.50
C ARG A 55 9.50 -10.02 -4.26
N GLY A 56 8.57 -10.23 -5.17
CA GLY A 56 8.51 -11.43 -6.01
C GLY A 56 7.85 -11.17 -7.36
N ALA A 57 7.79 -12.21 -8.20
CA ALA A 57 7.20 -12.12 -9.54
C ALA A 57 5.73 -11.64 -9.55
N ARG A 58 5.01 -11.88 -8.45
CA ARG A 58 3.61 -11.49 -8.28
C ARG A 58 3.39 -10.10 -7.71
N CYS A 59 4.34 -9.53 -6.99
CA CYS A 59 4.24 -8.19 -6.38
C CYS A 59 5.66 -7.62 -6.27
N GLY A 60 5.91 -6.47 -6.92
CA GLY A 60 7.24 -5.84 -6.97
C GLY A 60 7.64 -5.08 -5.70
N LYS A 61 6.81 -5.13 -4.65
CA LYS A 61 6.98 -4.40 -3.39
C LYS A 61 7.21 -5.37 -2.24
N VAL A 62 7.96 -4.92 -1.23
CA VAL A 62 8.00 -5.62 0.06
C VAL A 62 6.73 -5.26 0.80
N GLU A 63 6.04 -6.25 1.35
CA GLU A 63 4.84 -6.03 2.15
C GLU A 63 5.11 -6.44 3.59
N ILE A 64 4.78 -5.55 4.53
CA ILE A 64 4.75 -5.88 5.95
C ILE A 64 3.29 -5.83 6.38
N ILE A 65 2.73 -6.98 6.73
CA ILE A 65 1.35 -7.13 7.15
C ILE A 65 1.33 -7.40 8.65
N VAL A 66 0.72 -6.50 9.39
CA VAL A 66 0.57 -6.61 10.84
C VAL A 66 -0.88 -6.96 11.16
N THR A 67 -1.08 -8.11 11.77
CA THR A 67 -2.36 -8.47 12.40
C THR A 67 -2.31 -7.97 13.84
N LEU A 68 -3.25 -7.11 14.21
CA LEU A 68 -3.41 -6.60 15.56
C LEU A 68 -4.19 -7.60 16.42
N LYS A 69 -4.07 -7.47 17.76
CA LYS A 69 -4.78 -8.33 18.72
C LYS A 69 -6.31 -8.27 18.61
N ASN A 70 -6.84 -7.13 18.17
CA ASN A 70 -8.26 -6.96 17.84
C ASN A 70 -8.62 -7.53 16.45
N LYS A 71 -7.73 -8.31 15.83
CA LYS A 71 -7.87 -8.95 14.52
C LYS A 71 -7.93 -7.99 13.32
N HIS A 72 -7.68 -6.69 13.53
CA HIS A 72 -7.52 -5.75 12.43
C HIS A 72 -6.20 -6.00 11.72
N ILE A 73 -6.23 -5.95 10.39
CA ILE A 73 -5.06 -6.15 9.53
C ILE A 73 -4.61 -4.78 9.02
N VAL A 74 -3.32 -4.48 9.18
CA VAL A 74 -2.73 -3.21 8.77
C VAL A 74 -1.45 -3.48 7.98
N CYS A 75 -1.40 -2.93 6.77
CA CYS A 75 -0.18 -2.92 5.96
C CYS A 75 0.70 -1.75 6.37
N VAL A 76 1.97 -2.03 6.68
CA VAL A 76 2.95 -1.04 7.13
C VAL A 76 3.95 -0.76 6.02
N ASN A 77 4.33 0.52 5.87
CA ASN A 77 5.38 0.90 4.92
C ASN A 77 6.75 0.31 5.38
N PRO A 78 7.42 -0.52 4.56
CA PRO A 78 8.71 -1.10 4.90
C PRO A 78 9.85 -0.08 5.09
N GLU A 79 9.69 1.14 4.56
CA GLU A 79 10.67 2.22 4.69
C GLU A 79 10.55 2.98 6.03
N ALA A 80 9.49 2.74 6.81
CA ALA A 80 9.34 3.38 8.10
C ALA A 80 10.37 2.84 9.10
N MET A 81 11.24 3.71 9.63
CA MET A 81 12.32 3.30 10.54
C MET A 81 11.83 2.52 11.75
N TRP A 82 10.66 2.86 12.31
CA TRP A 82 10.16 2.21 13.52
C TRP A 82 9.85 0.72 13.32
N ILE A 83 9.32 0.31 12.15
CA ILE A 83 8.99 -1.11 11.92
C ILE A 83 10.26 -1.94 11.70
N GLN A 84 11.29 -1.36 11.09
CA GLN A 84 12.60 -1.99 10.94
C GLN A 84 13.24 -2.28 12.30
N HIS A 85 13.14 -1.34 13.25
CA HIS A 85 13.62 -1.55 14.61
C HIS A 85 12.86 -2.68 15.31
N VAL A 86 11.53 -2.70 15.19
CA VAL A 86 10.68 -3.76 15.78
C VAL A 86 11.08 -5.14 15.24
N ILE A 87 11.19 -5.28 13.92
CA ILE A 87 11.60 -6.52 13.27
C ILE A 87 12.98 -6.97 13.76
N LYS A 88 13.96 -6.06 13.81
CA LYS A 88 15.32 -6.36 14.27
C LYS A 88 15.31 -6.89 15.71
N THR A 89 14.56 -6.25 16.60
CA THR A 89 14.42 -6.70 17.99
C THR A 89 13.77 -8.08 18.09
N LEU A 90 12.76 -8.38 17.27
CA LEU A 90 12.10 -9.69 17.25
C LEU A 90 13.05 -10.80 16.80
N ILE A 91 13.84 -10.56 15.73
CA ILE A 91 14.84 -11.52 15.24
C ILE A 91 15.92 -11.79 16.30
N GLN A 92 16.41 -10.73 16.95
CA GLN A 92 17.42 -10.85 18.02
C GLN A 92 16.90 -11.70 19.18
N ARG A 93 15.65 -11.49 19.61
CA ARG A 93 15.03 -12.29 20.68
C ARG A 93 14.92 -13.76 20.31
N ARG A 94 14.51 -14.07 19.07
CA ARG A 94 14.42 -15.47 18.59
C ARG A 94 15.77 -16.19 18.73
N ASN A 95 16.85 -15.54 18.35
CA ASN A 95 18.20 -16.13 18.39
C ASN A 95 18.73 -16.33 19.81
N THR A 96 18.17 -15.66 20.83
CA THR A 96 18.58 -15.83 22.24
C THR A 96 17.78 -16.90 22.99
N THR A 97 16.70 -17.40 22.40
CA THR A 97 15.84 -18.46 23.00
C THR A 97 16.15 -19.84 22.41
N GLU A 98 17.15 -19.92 21.53
CA GLU A 98 17.68 -21.15 20.91
C GLU A 98 19.00 -21.55 21.57
#